data_AF-A0AAV7NGX5-F1
#
_entry.id   AF-A0AAV7NGX5-F1
#
_cell.length_a   1.000
_cell.length_b   1.000
_cell.length_c   1.000
_cell.angle_alpha   90.00
_cell.angle_beta   90.00
_cell.angle_gamma   90.00
#
_symmetry.space_group_name_H-M   'P 1'
#
loop_
_entity.id
_entity.type
_entity.pdbx_description
1 polymer ?
#
loop_
_entity_poly.entity_id
_entity_poly.type
_entity_poly.pdbx_seq_one_letter_code
_entity_poly.pdbx_strand_id
1 'polypeptide(L)'
;MPGSKANQKPTGKSAQQLLFSEALHHKRPTSMATGPHSPPSPIQSTAMSDKEQSITMERILQEITAVSRRIEGVDASISSLTLETKSMRSDIAGFQTRVTGLEHRMESLETQRTTSRDRDQDLLYLRSKLTDLEDRSRRDNIRLLGIP
;
A
#
# COMPACT_ATOMS: atom_id res chain seq x y z
N MET A 1 -2.65 -36.53 -14.04
CA MET A 1 -2.63 -36.78 -12.58
C MET A 1 -2.34 -35.45 -11.86
N PRO A 2 -3.35 -34.70 -11.41
CA PRO A 2 -3.13 -33.56 -10.53
C PRO A 2 -3.20 -34.01 -9.07
N GLY A 3 -2.10 -33.87 -8.35
CA GLY A 3 -2.00 -34.18 -6.92
C GLY A 3 -2.64 -33.10 -6.08
N SER A 4 -3.75 -33.45 -5.42
CA SER A 4 -4.44 -32.66 -4.41
C SER A 4 -3.72 -32.79 -3.05
N LYS A 5 -3.33 -31.66 -2.44
CA LYS A 5 -2.96 -31.56 -1.01
C LYS A 5 -3.46 -30.20 -0.50
N ALA A 6 -4.61 -30.15 0.15
CA ALA A 6 -4.82 -30.35 1.58
C ALA A 6 -4.22 -29.23 2.46
N ASN A 7 -4.99 -28.14 2.54
CA ASN A 7 -5.37 -27.38 3.74
C ASN A 7 -4.66 -27.80 5.05
N GLN A 8 -3.72 -26.98 5.54
CA GLN A 8 -3.30 -26.97 6.94
C GLN A 8 -3.30 -25.54 7.47
N LYS A 9 -4.22 -25.30 8.41
CA LYS A 9 -4.37 -24.08 9.20
C LYS A 9 -3.40 -24.17 10.38
N PRO A 10 -2.43 -23.25 10.55
CA PRO A 10 -1.63 -23.24 11.77
C PRO A 10 -2.46 -22.59 12.89
N THR A 11 -2.98 -23.39 13.81
CA THR A 11 -3.53 -22.91 15.10
C THR A 11 -2.37 -22.56 16.02
N GLY A 12 -1.72 -21.42 15.77
CA GLY A 12 -0.79 -20.79 16.70
C GLY A 12 -1.57 -20.10 17.79
N LYS A 13 -1.54 -20.65 19.01
CA LYS A 13 -2.01 -19.95 20.21
C LYS A 13 -1.18 -18.68 20.35
N SER A 14 -1.85 -17.52 20.38
CA SER A 14 -1.16 -16.22 20.50
C SER A 14 -0.45 -16.14 21.85
N ALA A 15 0.66 -15.40 21.89
CA ALA A 15 1.47 -15.18 23.09
C ALA A 15 0.66 -14.63 24.30
N GLN A 16 -0.55 -14.13 24.07
CA GLN A 16 -1.47 -13.68 25.13
C GLN A 16 -2.07 -14.84 25.95
N GLN A 17 -2.14 -16.07 25.42
CA GLN A 17 -2.65 -17.24 26.14
C GLN A 17 -1.64 -17.85 27.14
N LEU A 18 -0.34 -17.56 26.98
CA LEU A 18 0.69 -18.06 27.91
C LEU A 18 0.82 -17.19 29.17
N LEU A 19 0.37 -15.93 29.13
CA LEU A 19 0.46 -15.01 30.28
C LEU A 19 -0.64 -15.20 31.33
N PHE A 20 -1.65 -16.02 31.07
CA PHE A 20 -2.78 -16.24 31.99
C PHE A 20 -2.70 -17.54 32.81
N SER A 21 -1.69 -18.39 32.57
CA SER A 21 -1.62 -19.73 33.19
C SER A 21 -0.70 -19.81 34.43
N GLU A 22 -0.10 -18.70 34.86
CA GLU A 22 0.98 -18.71 35.87
C GLU A 22 0.63 -17.95 37.16
N ALA A 23 -0.63 -17.99 37.59
CA ALA A 23 -1.07 -17.30 38.82
C ALA A 23 -1.87 -18.19 39.79
N LEU A 24 -1.74 -19.51 39.72
CA LEU A 24 -2.42 -20.44 40.65
C LEU A 24 -1.47 -21.50 41.21
N HIS A 25 -0.49 -21.10 42.02
CA HIS A 25 0.15 -21.99 42.98
C HIS A 25 0.14 -21.41 44.39
N HIS A 26 -0.70 -22.05 45.20
CA HIS A 26 -0.85 -21.90 46.64
C HIS A 26 0.46 -22.10 47.41
N LYS A 27 0.75 -21.22 48.37
CA LYS A 27 1.41 -21.59 49.62
C LYS A 27 0.52 -21.13 50.78
N ARG A 28 -0.14 -22.09 51.44
CA ARG A 28 -0.75 -21.90 52.78
C ARG A 28 0.36 -21.95 53.83
N PRO A 29 0.49 -20.96 54.72
CA PRO A 29 1.12 -21.18 56.01
C PRO A 29 0.06 -21.65 57.01
N THR A 30 0.20 -22.89 57.47
CA THR A 30 -0.42 -23.39 58.70
C THR A 30 0.37 -22.87 59.90
N SER A 31 -0.23 -21.99 60.69
CA SER A 31 0.23 -21.65 62.04
C SER A 31 -0.96 -21.71 62.98
N MET A 32 -0.90 -22.63 63.94
CA MET A 32 -1.86 -22.83 65.02
C MET A 32 -1.42 -21.96 66.20
N ALA A 33 -2.18 -20.91 66.51
CA ALA A 33 -2.07 -20.19 67.76
C ALA A 33 -3.49 -19.88 68.24
N THR A 34 -3.98 -20.71 69.17
CA THR A 34 -5.23 -20.51 69.89
C THR A 34 -5.02 -19.43 70.95
N GLY A 35 -5.33 -18.17 70.59
CA GLY A 35 -5.58 -17.08 71.53
C GLY A 35 -7.07 -16.71 71.52
N PRO A 36 -7.62 -16.11 72.58
CA PRO A 36 -9.04 -15.76 72.63
C PRO A 36 -9.38 -14.78 71.51
N HIS A 37 -10.20 -15.25 70.57
CA HIS A 37 -10.69 -14.48 69.43
C HIS A 37 -11.58 -13.34 69.92
N SER A 38 -11.08 -12.10 69.82
CA SER A 38 -11.95 -10.93 69.68
C SER A 38 -12.71 -11.07 68.34
N PRO A 39 -14.03 -10.78 68.31
CA PRO A 39 -14.78 -10.82 67.06
C PRO A 39 -14.12 -9.87 66.06
N PRO A 40 -13.93 -10.28 64.79
CA PRO A 40 -13.48 -9.37 63.76
C PRO A 40 -14.49 -8.22 63.69
N SER A 41 -13.99 -6.99 63.82
CA SER A 41 -14.79 -5.78 63.61
C SER A 41 -15.56 -5.93 62.29
N PRO A 42 -16.84 -5.51 62.24
CA PRO A 42 -17.60 -5.52 61.00
C PRO A 42 -16.74 -4.83 59.93
N ILE A 43 -16.43 -5.53 58.84
CA ILE A 43 -15.93 -4.89 57.64
C ILE A 43 -17.00 -3.86 57.32
N GLN A 44 -16.70 -2.58 57.57
CA GLN A 44 -17.52 -1.47 57.09
C GLN A 44 -17.38 -1.53 55.57
N SER A 45 -18.21 -2.37 54.94
CA SER A 45 -18.61 -2.15 53.57
C SER A 45 -19.27 -0.78 53.62
N THR A 46 -18.53 0.25 53.21
CA THR A 46 -19.09 1.57 52.93
C THR A 46 -20.09 1.33 51.82
N ALA A 47 -21.31 0.98 52.21
CA ALA A 47 -22.46 0.94 51.34
C ALA A 47 -22.60 2.37 50.82
N MET A 48 -22.15 2.58 49.58
CA MET A 48 -22.35 3.84 48.88
C MET A 48 -23.82 4.20 49.01
N SER A 49 -24.09 5.43 49.44
CA SER A 49 -25.46 5.92 49.55
C SER A 49 -26.13 5.82 48.16
N ASP A 50 -27.42 5.49 48.10
CA ASP A 50 -28.18 5.42 46.83
C ASP A 50 -28.02 6.70 45.98
N LYS A 51 -27.81 7.84 46.64
CA LYS A 51 -27.52 9.13 46.00
C LYS A 51 -26.16 9.14 45.28
N GLU A 52 -25.13 8.59 45.89
CA GLU A 52 -23.79 8.46 45.29
C GLU A 52 -23.83 7.48 44.11
N GLN A 53 -24.56 6.37 44.26
CA GLN A 53 -24.81 5.43 43.16
C GLN A 53 -25.49 6.13 41.98
N SER A 54 -26.53 6.92 42.21
CA SER A 54 -27.22 7.69 41.18
C SER A 54 -26.27 8.65 40.44
N ILE A 55 -25.41 9.37 41.16
CA ILE A 55 -24.43 10.31 40.57
C ILE A 55 -23.40 9.54 39.73
N THR A 56 -22.91 8.40 40.22
CA THR A 56 -21.96 7.58 39.46
C THR A 56 -22.58 7.03 38.18
N MET A 57 -23.84 6.59 38.23
CA MET A 57 -24.58 6.10 37.06
C MET A 57 -24.77 7.22 36.02
N GLU A 58 -25.17 8.41 36.46
CA GLU A 58 -25.34 9.56 35.55
C GLU A 58 -24.03 9.93 34.85
N ARG A 59 -22.91 9.94 35.59
CA ARG A 59 -21.60 10.19 35.01
C ARG A 59 -21.21 9.14 33.97
N ILE A 60 -21.45 7.87 34.26
CA ILE A 60 -21.19 6.78 33.31
C ILE A 60 -22.02 6.96 32.04
N LEU A 61 -23.30 7.33 32.14
CA LEU A 61 -24.15 7.59 30.99
C LEU A 61 -23.65 8.77 30.14
N GLN A 62 -23.13 9.82 30.79
CA GLN A 62 -22.51 10.95 30.09
C GLN A 62 -21.22 10.53 29.36
N GLU A 63 -20.36 9.73 30.01
CA GLU A 63 -19.13 9.20 29.39
C GLU A 63 -19.44 8.27 28.22
N ILE A 64 -20.44 7.38 28.35
CA ILE A 64 -20.92 6.52 27.26
C ILE A 64 -21.39 7.39 26.09
N THR A 65 -22.20 8.42 26.36
CA THR A 65 -22.70 9.33 25.31
C THR A 65 -21.56 10.05 24.59
N ALA A 66 -20.55 10.51 25.34
CA ALA A 66 -19.38 11.16 24.77
C ALA A 66 -18.55 10.19 23.90
N VAL A 67 -18.39 8.94 24.36
CA VAL A 67 -17.70 7.89 23.59
C VAL A 67 -18.48 7.54 22.32
N SER A 68 -19.80 7.39 22.39
CA SER A 68 -20.65 7.14 21.21
C SER A 68 -20.48 8.20 20.13
N ARG A 69 -20.49 9.48 20.51
CA ARG A 69 -20.26 10.59 19.55
C ARG A 69 -18.86 10.54 18.93
N ARG A 70 -17.84 10.16 19.70
CA ARG A 70 -16.48 10.00 19.17
C ARG A 70 -16.41 8.85 18.19
N ILE A 71 -17.09 7.74 18.46
CA ILE A 71 -17.18 6.59 17.55
C ILE A 71 -17.86 6.99 16.24
N GLU A 72 -18.97 7.72 16.30
CA GLU A 72 -19.65 8.25 15.10
C GLU A 72 -18.73 9.16 14.27
N GLY A 73 -17.96 10.05 14.93
CA GLY A 73 -16.99 10.91 14.25
C GLY A 73 -15.84 10.14 13.58
N VAL A 74 -15.37 9.08 14.24
CA VAL A 74 -14.36 8.18 13.67
C VAL A 74 -14.93 7.43 12.45
N ASP A 75 -16.16 6.93 12.53
CA ASP A 75 -16.82 6.22 11.44
C ASP A 75 -16.99 7.10 10.19
N ALA A 76 -17.38 8.37 10.40
CA ALA A 76 -17.46 9.36 9.32
C ALA A 76 -16.09 9.61 8.67
N SER A 77 -15.02 9.71 9.49
CA SER A 77 -13.66 9.91 9.01
C SER A 77 -13.14 8.71 8.22
N ILE A 78 -13.40 7.48 8.68
CA ILE A 78 -13.06 6.24 7.98
C ILE A 78 -13.79 6.15 6.64
N SER A 79 -15.07 6.54 6.61
CA SER A 79 -15.87 6.57 5.38
C SER A 79 -15.29 7.55 4.36
N SER A 80 -14.89 8.75 4.81
CA SER A 80 -14.24 9.75 3.95
C SER A 80 -12.90 9.25 3.40
N LEU A 81 -12.04 8.70 4.25
CA LEU A 81 -10.74 8.13 3.84
C LEU A 81 -10.90 6.96 2.86
N THR A 82 -11.96 6.16 3.02
CA THR A 82 -12.29 5.07 2.11
C THR A 82 -12.64 5.59 0.71
N LEU A 83 -13.41 6.67 0.63
CA LEU A 83 -13.77 7.32 -0.64
C LEU A 83 -12.54 7.93 -1.31
N GLU A 84 -11.72 8.66 -0.55
CA GLU A 84 -10.48 9.26 -1.05
C GLU A 84 -9.51 8.20 -1.58
N THR A 85 -9.34 7.09 -0.84
CA THR A 85 -8.51 5.95 -1.27
C THR A 85 -9.01 5.33 -2.57
N LYS A 86 -10.34 5.23 -2.77
CA LYS A 86 -10.92 4.75 -4.04
C LYS A 86 -10.64 5.73 -5.19
N SER A 87 -10.77 7.03 -4.95
CA SER A 87 -10.46 8.07 -5.93
C SER A 87 -8.99 8.00 -6.35
N MET A 88 -8.07 7.99 -5.38
CA MET A 88 -6.63 7.88 -5.66
C MET A 88 -6.29 6.61 -6.45
N ARG A 89 -6.93 5.48 -6.15
CA ARG A 89 -6.74 4.24 -6.92
C ARG A 89 -7.17 4.41 -8.38
N SER A 90 -8.28 5.10 -8.63
CA SER A 90 -8.74 5.42 -9.99
C SER A 90 -7.75 6.33 -10.72
N ASP A 91 -7.25 7.37 -10.05
CA ASP A 91 -6.28 8.29 -10.62
C ASP A 91 -4.96 7.58 -10.98
N ILE A 92 -4.47 6.71 -10.11
CA ILE A 92 -3.28 5.88 -10.37
C ILE A 92 -3.48 5.01 -11.62
N ALA A 93 -4.63 4.34 -11.75
CA ALA A 93 -4.93 3.54 -12.94
C ALA A 93 -4.99 4.39 -14.23
N GLY A 94 -5.55 5.61 -14.12
CA GLY A 94 -5.54 6.58 -15.20
C GLY A 94 -4.12 7.02 -15.59
N PHE A 95 -3.25 7.29 -14.63
CA PHE A 95 -1.86 7.63 -14.89
C PHE A 95 -1.08 6.47 -15.51
N GLN A 96 -1.26 5.23 -15.04
CA GLN A 96 -0.64 4.05 -15.63
C GLN A 96 -0.99 3.93 -17.12
N THR A 97 -2.27 4.08 -17.47
CA THR A 97 -2.73 4.05 -18.87
C THR A 97 -2.07 5.14 -19.71
N ARG A 98 -1.95 6.36 -19.16
CA ARG A 98 -1.30 7.49 -19.85
C ARG A 98 0.20 7.26 -20.06
N VAL A 99 0.89 6.71 -19.07
CA VAL A 99 2.33 6.39 -19.15
C VAL A 99 2.57 5.35 -20.25
N THR A 100 1.83 4.24 -20.25
CA THR A 100 1.93 3.23 -21.30
C THR A 100 1.64 3.80 -22.69
N GLY A 101 0.65 4.69 -22.81
CA GLY A 101 0.37 5.40 -24.07
C GLY A 101 1.53 6.30 -24.52
N LEU A 102 2.24 6.95 -23.59
CA LEU A 102 3.41 7.76 -23.90
C LEU A 102 4.62 6.91 -24.29
N GLU A 103 4.84 5.77 -23.63
CA GLU A 103 5.90 4.82 -23.96
C GLU A 103 5.78 4.34 -25.42
N HIS A 104 4.59 3.92 -25.84
CA HIS A 104 4.37 3.51 -27.24
C HIS A 104 4.60 4.65 -28.25
N ARG A 105 4.20 5.88 -27.91
CA ARG A 105 4.45 7.04 -28.78
C ARG A 105 5.93 7.33 -28.90
N MET A 106 6.69 7.18 -27.82
CA MET A 106 8.13 7.38 -27.81
C MET A 106 8.85 6.34 -28.67
N GLU A 107 8.47 5.06 -28.53
CA GLU A 107 8.99 3.96 -29.38
C GLU A 107 8.71 4.19 -30.87
N SER A 108 7.49 4.65 -31.20
CA SER A 108 7.12 5.00 -32.57
C SER A 108 7.96 6.16 -33.11
N LEU A 109 8.17 7.22 -32.33
CA LEU A 109 9.02 8.34 -32.71
C LEU A 109 10.48 7.94 -32.89
N GLU A 110 10.99 7.04 -32.05
CA GLU A 110 12.34 6.52 -32.17
C GLU A 110 12.52 5.71 -33.47
N THR A 111 11.55 4.85 -33.80
CA THR A 111 11.51 4.12 -35.08
C THR A 111 11.43 5.06 -36.29
N GLN A 112 10.63 6.13 -36.19
CA GLN A 112 10.56 7.13 -37.25
C GLN A 112 11.89 7.87 -37.43
N ARG A 113 12.56 8.20 -36.32
CA ARG A 113 13.85 8.88 -36.32
C ARG A 113 14.94 8.02 -36.96
N THR A 114 15.02 6.73 -36.63
CA THR A 114 16.00 5.81 -37.25
C THR A 114 15.74 5.68 -38.74
N THR A 115 14.49 5.45 -39.15
CA THR A 115 14.09 5.38 -40.56
C THR A 115 14.45 6.67 -41.32
N SER A 116 14.27 7.85 -40.70
CA SER A 116 14.66 9.11 -41.33
C SER A 116 16.17 9.23 -41.49
N ARG A 117 16.93 8.82 -40.48
CA ARG A 117 18.39 8.81 -40.52
C ARG A 117 18.92 7.89 -41.63
N ASP A 118 18.33 6.72 -41.80
CA ASP A 118 18.73 5.76 -42.84
C ASP A 118 18.46 6.34 -44.23
N ARG A 119 17.29 6.96 -44.43
CA ARG A 119 16.98 7.68 -45.68
C ARG A 119 17.97 8.81 -45.97
N ASP A 120 18.40 9.56 -44.95
CA ASP A 120 19.40 10.61 -45.13
C ASP A 120 20.75 10.03 -45.59
N GLN A 121 21.15 8.86 -45.08
CA GLN A 121 22.36 8.17 -45.55
C GLN A 121 22.22 7.68 -46.99
N ASP A 122 21.07 7.11 -47.35
CA ASP A 122 20.79 6.68 -48.72
C ASP A 122 20.85 7.86 -49.70
N LEU A 123 20.31 9.02 -49.32
CA LEU A 123 20.37 10.23 -50.13
C LEU A 123 21.82 10.72 -50.32
N LEU A 124 22.66 10.66 -49.29
CA LEU A 124 24.08 11.00 -49.42
C LEU A 124 24.81 10.04 -50.36
N TYR A 125 24.52 8.75 -50.26
CA TYR A 125 25.07 7.74 -51.16
C TYR A 125 24.66 7.97 -52.62
N LEU A 126 23.36 8.17 -52.86
CA LEU A 126 22.82 8.45 -54.20
C LEU A 126 23.40 9.75 -54.78
N ARG A 127 23.56 10.79 -53.96
CA ARG A 127 24.19 12.04 -54.38
C ARG A 127 25.64 11.84 -54.83
N SER A 128 26.42 11.08 -54.06
CA SER A 128 27.81 10.74 -54.42
C SER A 128 27.87 10.00 -55.77
N LYS A 129 26.99 9.01 -55.95
CA LYS A 129 26.89 8.25 -57.20
C LYS A 129 26.48 9.11 -58.39
N LEU A 130 25.56 10.05 -58.19
CA LEU A 130 25.16 11.01 -59.23
C LEU A 130 26.36 11.88 -59.65
N THR A 131 27.10 12.44 -58.70
CA THR A 131 28.30 13.24 -59.00
C THR A 131 29.33 12.45 -59.81
N ASP A 132 29.60 11.19 -59.43
CA ASP A 132 30.54 10.33 -60.19
C ASP A 132 30.04 10.07 -61.63
N LEU A 133 28.74 9.82 -61.81
CA LEU A 133 28.15 9.62 -63.13
C LEU A 133 28.18 10.90 -63.98
N GLU A 134 27.89 12.06 -63.40
CA GLU A 134 27.99 13.35 -64.07
C GLU A 134 29.43 13.63 -64.53
N ASP A 135 30.42 13.37 -63.67
CA ASP A 135 31.83 13.56 -64.02
C ASP A 135 32.30 12.59 -65.11
N ARG A 136 31.85 11.33 -65.09
CA ARG A 136 32.11 10.37 -66.19
C ARG A 136 31.49 10.85 -67.49
N SER A 137 30.22 11.24 -67.47
CA SER A 137 29.51 11.74 -68.65
C SER A 137 30.19 12.97 -69.25
N ARG A 138 30.62 13.93 -68.41
CA ARG A 138 31.40 15.10 -68.85
C ARG A 138 32.69 14.69 -69.55
N ARG A 139 33.48 13.79 -68.95
CA ARG A 139 34.73 13.29 -69.55
C ARG A 139 34.49 12.58 -70.88
N ASP A 140 33.46 11.74 -70.96
CA ASP A 140 33.16 11.01 -72.18
C ASP A 140 32.65 11.95 -73.30
N ASN A 141 31.86 12.96 -72.96
CA ASN A 141 31.44 14.00 -73.91
C ASN A 141 32.63 14.81 -74.45
N ILE A 142 33.58 15.21 -73.60
CA ILE A 142 34.79 15.92 -74.03
C ILE A 142 35.59 15.05 -75.02
N ARG A 143 35.78 13.76 -74.69
CA ARG A 143 36.45 12.80 -75.58
C ARG A 143 35.74 12.65 -76.92
N LEU A 144 34.41 12.60 -76.93
CA LEU A 144 33.62 12.45 -78.14
C LEU A 144 33.71 13.68 -79.05
N LEU A 145 33.79 14.88 -78.47
CA LEU A 145 33.90 16.14 -79.22
C LEU A 145 35.32 16.43 -79.71
N GLY A 146 36.32 15.62 -79.37
CA GLY A 146 37.71 15.82 -79.79
C GLY A 146 38.34 17.09 -79.23
N ILE A 147 37.79 17.62 -78.13
CA ILE A 147 38.33 18.78 -77.43
C ILE A 147 39.38 18.24 -76.44
N PRO A 148 40.65 18.70 -76.49
CA PRO A 148 41.70 18.23 -75.58
C PRO A 148 41.41 18.57 -74.11
#